data_AF-A0A923S6A2-F1
#
_entry.id   AF-A0A923S6A2-F1
#
_cell.length_a   1.000
_cell.length_b   1.000
_cell.length_c   1.000
_cell.angle_alpha   90.00
_cell.angle_beta   90.00
_cell.angle_gamma   90.00
#
_symmetry.space_group_name_H-M   'P 1'
#
loop_
_entity.id
_entity.type
_entity.pdbx_description
1 polymer ?
#
loop_
_entity_poly.entity_id
_entity_poly.type
_entity_poly.pdbx_seq_one_letter_code
_entity_poly.pdbx_strand_id
1 'polypeptide(L)'
;MDIQEINQSSPEFLYQMLGRLEADCLYYLGNGGRFAGHLWADNEREQIKLMRMIYRRLCEIGAAPEWMSEQQINDFAEQMLVV
;
A
#
# COMPACT_ATOMS: atom_id res chain seq x y z
N MET A 1 -3.83 10.06 -2.55
CA MET A 1 -2.90 10.02 -3.69
C MET A 1 -3.61 9.42 -4.88
N ASP A 2 -3.61 10.10 -6.02
CA ASP A 2 -4.16 9.58 -7.27
C ASP A 2 -3.07 9.14 -8.27
N ILE A 3 -3.48 8.68 -9.45
CA ILE A 3 -2.54 8.17 -10.47
C ILE A 3 -1.64 9.27 -11.07
N GLN A 4 -2.09 10.52 -11.12
CA GLN A 4 -1.29 11.63 -11.62
C GLN A 4 -0.16 11.92 -10.63
N GLU A 5 -0.50 11.99 -9.33
CA GLU A 5 0.48 12.21 -8.27
C GLU A 5 1.52 11.07 -8.22
N ILE A 6 1.09 9.81 -8.38
CA ILE A 6 2.01 8.67 -8.42
C ILE A 6 2.97 8.77 -9.62
N ASN A 7 2.47 9.15 -10.80
CA ASN A 7 3.29 9.24 -12.00
C ASN A 7 4.31 10.38 -11.97
N GLN A 8 4.03 11.45 -11.22
CA GLN A 8 4.89 12.61 -11.05
C GLN A 8 5.85 12.49 -9.85
N SER A 9 5.61 11.53 -8.95
CA SER A 9 6.44 11.31 -7.77
C SER A 9 7.78 10.64 -8.09
N SER A 10 8.79 10.92 -7.28
CA SER A 10 10.08 10.25 -7.42
C SER A 10 9.99 8.77 -7.01
N PRO A 11 10.83 7.88 -7.59
CA PRO A 11 10.86 6.47 -7.20
C PRO A 11 11.13 6.27 -5.70
N GLU A 12 12.00 7.09 -5.11
CA GLU A 12 12.35 7.02 -3.69
C GLU A 12 11.15 7.37 -2.80
N PHE A 13 10.38 8.39 -3.18
CA PHE A 13 9.17 8.76 -2.47
C PHE A 13 8.12 7.64 -2.55
N LEU A 14 7.91 7.08 -3.74
CA LEU A 14 6.97 5.96 -3.93
C LEU A 14 7.37 4.73 -3.12
N TYR A 15 8.67 4.41 -3.08
CA TYR A 15 9.20 3.30 -2.29
C TYR A 15 8.94 3.51 -0.79
N GLN A 16 9.23 4.71 -0.26
CA GLN A 16 8.97 5.05 1.14
C GLN A 16 7.48 5.05 1.46
N MET A 17 6.65 5.59 0.55
CA MET A 17 5.20 5.59 0.69
C MET A 17 4.66 4.17 0.75
N LEU A 18 5.12 3.27 -0.13
CA LEU A 18 4.70 1.86 -0.08
C LEU A 18 5.05 1.21 1.26
N GLY A 19 6.24 1.48 1.80
CA GLY A 19 6.65 1.01 3.11
C GLY A 19 5.78 1.55 4.24
N ARG A 20 5.35 2.82 4.15
CA ARG A 20 4.38 3.38 5.10
C ARG A 20 3.03 2.68 5.01
N LEU A 21 2.50 2.45 3.79
CA LEU A 21 1.22 1.78 3.62
C LEU A 21 1.23 0.35 4.15
N GLU A 22 2.37 -0.34 4.01
CA GLU A 22 2.59 -1.67 4.59
C GLU A 22 2.54 -1.63 6.12
N ALA A 23 3.25 -0.70 6.75
CA ALA A 23 3.26 -0.55 8.20
C ALA A 23 1.87 -0.23 8.76
N ASP A 24 1.09 0.59 8.06
CA ASP A 24 -0.29 0.89 8.42
C ASP A 24 -1.17 -0.38 8.36
N CYS A 25 -1.01 -1.22 7.33
CA CYS A 25 -1.73 -2.49 7.21
C CYS A 25 -1.34 -3.49 8.32
N LEU A 26 -0.05 -3.61 8.63
CA LEU A 26 0.44 -4.44 9.73
C LEU A 26 -0.14 -3.98 11.07
N TYR A 27 -0.16 -2.67 11.32
CA TYR A 27 -0.75 -2.12 12.52
C TYR A 27 -2.26 -2.38 12.56
N TYR A 28 -2.99 -2.06 11.49
CA TYR A 28 -4.44 -2.28 11.36
C TYR A 28 -4.84 -3.74 11.65
N LEU A 29 -4.12 -4.72 11.11
CA LEU A 29 -4.38 -6.15 11.30
C LEU A 29 -3.91 -6.69 12.66
N GLY A 30 -2.92 -6.05 13.28
CA GLY A 30 -2.42 -6.39 14.61
C GLY A 30 -3.08 -5.54 15.70
N ASN A 31 -2.31 -4.60 16.26
CA ASN A 31 -2.68 -3.84 17.46
C ASN A 31 -3.61 -2.65 17.20
N GLY A 32 -3.91 -2.33 15.94
CA GLY A 32 -4.73 -1.20 15.52
C GLY A 32 -6.23 -1.47 15.54
N GLY A 33 -6.65 -2.65 16.00
CA GLY A 33 -8.06 -2.96 16.24
C GLY A 33 -8.94 -2.88 15.00
N ARG A 34 -8.36 -3.03 13.80
CA ARG A 34 -9.07 -2.90 12.51
C ARG A 34 -9.80 -1.55 12.37
N PHE A 35 -9.24 -0.47 12.92
CA PHE A 35 -9.78 0.87 12.74
C PHE A 35 -9.21 1.53 11.49
N ALA A 36 -10.06 1.76 10.48
CA ALA A 36 -9.66 2.32 9.18
C ALA A 36 -8.94 3.68 9.28
N GLY A 37 -9.25 4.49 10.30
CA GLY A 37 -8.60 5.79 10.52
C GLY A 37 -7.13 5.72 10.94
N HIS A 38 -6.56 4.52 11.08
CA HIS A 38 -5.11 4.32 11.20
C HIS A 38 -4.43 4.08 9.86
N LEU A 39 -5.18 3.80 8.81
CA LEU A 39 -4.67 3.66 7.46
C LEU A 39 -4.43 5.04 6.87
N TRP A 40 -3.34 5.23 6.13
CA TRP A 40 -3.11 6.45 5.35
C TRP A 40 -4.30 6.88 4.48
N ALA A 41 -5.00 5.91 3.87
CA ALA A 41 -6.15 6.19 3.01
C ALA A 41 -7.49 6.34 3.75
N ASP A 42 -7.51 6.18 5.08
CA ASP A 42 -8.71 6.14 5.93
C ASP A 42 -9.79 5.13 5.47
N ASN A 43 -9.42 4.21 4.58
CA ASN A 43 -10.31 3.22 3.97
C ASN A 43 -9.49 2.02 3.46
N GLU A 44 -9.94 0.81 3.78
CA GLU A 44 -9.24 -0.43 3.45
C GLU A 44 -9.12 -0.64 1.94
N ARG A 45 -10.20 -0.36 1.19
CA ARG A 45 -10.21 -0.54 -0.27
C ARG A 45 -9.28 0.44 -0.96
N GLU A 46 -9.31 1.70 -0.56
CA GLU A 46 -8.42 2.71 -1.13
C GLU A 46 -6.96 2.49 -0.69
N GLN A 47 -6.71 2.01 0.53
CA GLN A 47 -5.37 1.61 1.00
C GLN A 47 -4.77 0.53 0.09
N ILE A 48 -5.48 -0.58 -0.10
CA ILE A 48 -5.04 -1.70 -0.94
C ILE A 48 -4.86 -1.27 -2.40
N LYS A 49 -5.80 -0.49 -2.93
CA LYS A 49 -5.72 0.06 -4.29
C LYS A 49 -4.48 0.92 -4.46
N LEU A 50 -4.17 1.79 -3.51
CA LEU A 50 -3.00 2.65 -3.55
C LEU A 50 -1.71 1.82 -3.47
N MET A 51 -1.64 0.82 -2.59
CA MET A 51 -0.50 -0.10 -2.52
C MET A 51 -0.23 -0.77 -3.88
N ARG A 52 -1.28 -1.29 -4.55
CA ARG A 52 -1.16 -1.91 -5.88
C ARG A 52 -0.67 -0.92 -6.95
N MET A 53 -1.20 0.30 -6.95
CA MET A 53 -0.81 1.32 -7.93
C MET A 53 0.65 1.71 -7.77
N ILE A 54 1.10 1.93 -6.53
CA ILE A 54 2.49 2.29 -6.23
C ILE A 54 3.43 1.12 -6.56
N TYR A 55 3.11 -0.10 -6.11
CA TYR A 55 3.94 -1.29 -6.39
C TYR A 55 4.10 -1.52 -7.89
N ARG A 56 3.02 -1.46 -8.66
CA ARG A 56 3.07 -1.60 -10.13
C ARG A 56 3.92 -0.52 -10.77
N ARG A 57 3.79 0.74 -10.33
CA ARG A 57 4.60 1.84 -10.83
C ARG A 57 6.10 1.61 -10.56
N LEU A 58 6.45 1.15 -9.37
CA LEU A 58 7.82 0.81 -9.01
C LEU A 58 8.36 -0.35 -9.87
N CYS A 59 7.56 -1.37 -10.16
CA CYS A 59 7.93 -2.44 -11.08
C CYS A 59 8.18 -1.92 -12.51
N GLU A 60 7.28 -1.09 -13.05
CA GLU A 60 7.41 -0.53 -14.40
C GLU A 60 8.72 0.24 -14.62
N ILE A 61 9.19 0.94 -13.59
CA ILE A 61 10.41 1.75 -13.64
C ILE A 61 11.66 1.00 -13.14
N GLY A 62 11.54 -0.30 -12.84
CA GLY A 62 12.66 -1.13 -12.39
C GLY A 62 13.12 -0.89 -10.94
N ALA A 63 12.28 -0.28 -10.11
CA ALA A 63 12.53 0.05 -8.70
C ALA A 63 11.69 -0.80 -7.73
N ALA A 64 11.35 -2.02 -8.12
CA ALA A 64 10.56 -2.93 -7.28
C ALA A 64 11.27 -3.21 -5.95
N PRO A 65 10.57 -3.18 -4.80
CA PRO A 65 11.16 -3.49 -3.51
C PRO A 65 11.47 -4.99 -3.35
N GLU A 66 12.52 -5.31 -2.59
CA GLU A 66 12.87 -6.70 -2.24
C GLU A 66 12.05 -7.27 -1.08
N TRP A 67 11.49 -6.41 -0.23
CA TRP A 67 10.76 -6.76 0.99
C TRP A 67 9.25 -6.95 0.77
N MET A 68 8.74 -6.65 -0.43
CA MET A 68 7.32 -6.76 -0.76
C MET A 68 7.10 -7.37 -2.14
N SER A 69 6.05 -8.18 -2.23
CA SER A 69 5.55 -8.80 -3.45
C SER A 69 4.08 -8.44 -3.68
N GLU A 70 3.61 -8.60 -4.93
CA GLU A 70 2.17 -8.43 -5.24
C GLU A 70 1.31 -9.42 -4.45
N GLN A 71 1.83 -10.60 -4.10
CA GLN A 71 1.11 -11.57 -3.27
C GLN A 71 0.89 -11.06 -1.84
N GLN A 72 1.88 -10.42 -1.20
CA GLN A 72 1.67 -9.83 0.13
C GLN A 72 0.57 -8.76 0.09
N ILE A 73 0.46 -7.98 -1.00
CA ILE A 73 -0.65 -7.03 -1.18
C ILE A 73 -2.00 -7.75 -1.36
N ASN A 74 -2.01 -8.92 -2.01
CA ASN A 74 -3.21 -9.78 -2.08
C ASN A 74 -3.61 -10.29 -0.70
N ASP A 75 -2.66 -10.77 0.10
CA ASP A 75 -2.92 -11.30 1.44
C ASP A 75 -3.47 -10.22 2.37
N PHE A 76 -2.98 -8.98 2.27
CA PHE A 76 -3.58 -7.84 2.96
C PHE A 76 -5.02 -7.58 2.48
N ALA A 77 -5.26 -7.64 1.17
CA ALA A 77 -6.59 -7.43 0.61
C ALA A 77 -7.60 -8.47 1.12
N GLU A 78 -7.22 -9.74 1.16
CA GLU A 78 -8.08 -10.82 1.67
C GLU A 78 -8.43 -10.63 3.15
N GLN A 79 -7.47 -10.18 3.96
CA GLN A 79 -7.68 -9.99 5.40
C GLN A 79 -8.42 -8.70 5.76
N MET A 80 -8.27 -7.65 4.95
CA MET A 80 -8.82 -6.32 5.23
C MET A 80 -10.16 -6.05 4.54
N LEU A 81 -10.42 -6.65 3.38
CA LEU A 81 -11.64 -6.43 2.59
C LEU A 81 -12.74 -7.47 2.86
N VAL A 82 -12.68 -8.15 4.01
CA VAL A 82 -13.67 -9.16 4.40
C VAL A 82 -15.06 -8.54 4.38
N VAL A 83 -15.95 -9.16 3.60
CA VAL A 83 -17.36 -8.79 3.40
C VAL A 83 -18.20 -9.19 4.60
#